data_AF-A0A4Q3WMN6-F1
#
_entry.id   AF-A0A4Q3WMN6-F1
#
_cell.length_a   1.000
_cell.length_b   1.000
_cell.length_c   1.000
_cell.angle_alpha   90.00
_cell.angle_beta   90.00
_cell.angle_gamma   90.00
#
_symmetry.space_group_name_H-M   'P 1'
#
loop_
_entity.id
_entity.type
_entity.pdbx_description
1 polymer ?
#
loop_
_entity_poly.entity_id
_entity_poly.type
_entity_poly.pdbx_seq_one_letter_code
_entity_poly.pdbx_strand_id
1 'polypeptide(L)'
;MADKFEYLVNRLVEKMKMSQVPVPGFILGLSGTDSVLVYLLLYEAAKRMDMPQRVYGIHYAPSNRKKPTWFEREVMPWLRERCPEARPEVQSPQGLYNDHYRWADLATRALNSFDQLPDGSLKDLPLEPGENYWVAGTLNATEFALGTYSNFAAAASIMPLRKVWKSDIMAMCEAKGVPQIALDNARLPDCICGRMELAAANIEMIDGILRYDVVVTPDNYELFNQLFAYIGTCKRDNGFKERIPYLL
;
A
#
# COMPACT_ATOMS: atom_id res chain seq x y z
N MET A 1 -22.55 11.62 -4.59
CA MET A 1 -21.11 11.73 -4.26
C MET A 1 -20.36 11.38 -5.53
N ALA A 2 -19.46 12.24 -6.05
CA ALA A 2 -18.60 11.85 -7.17
C ALA A 2 -17.83 10.57 -6.78
N ASP A 3 -17.62 9.64 -7.73
CA ASP A 3 -16.87 8.41 -7.45
C ASP A 3 -15.46 8.79 -6.96
N LYS A 4 -15.20 8.59 -5.65
CA LYS A 4 -13.92 8.91 -5.00
C LYS A 4 -12.76 8.20 -5.71
N PHE A 5 -13.00 7.00 -6.23
CA PHE A 5 -12.00 6.26 -6.99
C PHE A 5 -11.63 7.00 -8.28
N GLU A 6 -12.62 7.41 -9.07
CA GLU A 6 -12.39 8.19 -10.30
C GLU A 6 -11.69 9.52 -10.04
N TYR A 7 -12.04 10.20 -8.95
CA TYR A 7 -11.34 11.39 -8.51
C TYR A 7 -9.85 11.11 -8.24
N LEU A 8 -9.53 10.00 -7.56
CA LEU A 8 -8.14 9.61 -7.29
C LEU A 8 -7.40 9.24 -8.58
N VAL A 9 -8.04 8.52 -9.52
CA VAL A 9 -7.45 8.20 -10.83
C VAL A 9 -7.13 9.47 -11.61
N ASN A 10 -8.08 10.41 -11.72
CA ASN A 10 -7.86 11.68 -12.42
C ASN A 10 -6.72 12.47 -11.78
N ARG A 11 -6.67 12.52 -10.45
CA ARG A 11 -5.58 13.19 -9.73
C ARG A 11 -4.22 12.53 -9.98
N LEU A 12 -4.16 11.21 -10.12
CA LEU A 12 -2.92 10.51 -10.48
C LEU A 12 -2.49 10.85 -11.90
N VAL A 13 -3.40 10.81 -12.86
CA VAL A 13 -3.13 11.18 -14.26
C VAL A 13 -2.57 12.61 -14.34
N GLU A 14 -3.18 13.57 -13.64
CA GLU A 14 -2.66 14.95 -13.62
C GLU A 14 -1.27 15.02 -13.00
N LYS A 15 -1.00 14.31 -11.90
CA LYS A 15 0.35 14.23 -11.33
C LYS A 15 1.38 13.64 -12.30
N MET A 16 0.99 12.63 -13.07
CA MET A 16 1.87 12.01 -14.06
C MET A 16 2.22 13.01 -15.17
N LYS A 17 1.24 13.78 -15.65
CA LYS A 17 1.44 14.85 -16.64
C LYS A 17 2.30 16.01 -16.13
N MET A 18 2.24 16.30 -14.82
CA MET A 18 3.05 17.34 -14.19
C MET A 18 4.51 16.93 -13.93
N SER A 19 4.84 15.66 -14.13
CA SER A 19 6.22 15.16 -13.98
C SER A 19 7.16 15.86 -14.97
N GLN A 20 8.34 16.26 -14.50
CA GLN A 20 9.36 16.88 -15.36
C GLN A 20 9.98 15.87 -16.35
N VAL A 21 9.89 14.58 -16.04
CA VAL A 21 10.34 13.48 -16.90
C VAL A 21 9.16 12.55 -17.19
N PRO A 22 9.13 11.85 -18.34
CA PRO A 22 8.13 10.84 -18.61
C PRO A 22 8.03 9.84 -17.44
N VAL A 23 6.81 9.58 -16.98
CA VAL A 23 6.58 8.58 -15.93
C VAL A 23 6.90 7.22 -16.52
N PRO A 24 7.90 6.50 -15.98
CA PRO A 24 8.42 5.35 -16.69
C PRO A 24 7.50 4.14 -16.45
N GLY A 25 6.81 4.06 -15.31
CA GLY A 25 5.91 2.99 -14.93
C GLY A 25 5.72 3.01 -13.41
N PHE A 26 5.01 2.01 -12.87
CA PHE A 26 4.87 1.84 -11.42
C PHE A 26 5.25 0.44 -10.96
N ILE A 27 5.91 0.35 -9.80
CA ILE A 27 6.13 -0.89 -9.07
C ILE A 27 5.64 -0.75 -7.63
N LEU A 28 5.00 -1.78 -7.08
CA LEU A 28 4.53 -1.80 -5.69
C LEU A 28 4.49 -3.19 -5.08
N GLY A 29 4.55 -3.22 -3.74
CA GLY A 29 4.27 -4.42 -2.96
C GLY A 29 2.77 -4.66 -2.80
N LEU A 30 2.34 -5.92 -2.90
CA LEU A 30 0.97 -6.40 -2.74
C LEU A 30 0.84 -7.21 -1.44
N SER A 31 0.01 -6.75 -0.51
CA SER A 31 -0.13 -7.35 0.84
C SER A 31 -1.55 -7.30 1.43
N GLY A 32 -2.42 -6.43 0.94
CA GLY A 32 -3.78 -6.27 1.47
C GLY A 32 -4.59 -5.21 0.73
N THR A 33 -5.67 -4.72 1.36
CA THR A 33 -6.63 -3.81 0.73
C THR A 33 -6.01 -2.49 0.26
N ASP A 34 -5.07 -1.92 0.99
CA ASP A 34 -4.41 -0.66 0.58
C ASP A 34 -3.61 -0.86 -0.71
N SER A 35 -2.77 -1.90 -0.76
CA SER A 35 -1.98 -2.24 -1.95
C SER A 35 -2.85 -2.65 -3.14
N VAL A 36 -3.97 -3.36 -2.90
CA VAL A 36 -4.91 -3.73 -3.97
C VAL A 36 -5.54 -2.47 -4.55
N LEU A 37 -6.02 -1.55 -3.71
CA LEU A 37 -6.60 -0.30 -4.19
C LEU A 37 -5.58 0.55 -4.95
N VAL A 38 -4.34 0.67 -4.45
CA VAL A 38 -3.26 1.37 -5.17
C VAL A 38 -3.03 0.70 -6.52
N TYR A 39 -2.95 -0.63 -6.59
CA TYR A 39 -2.75 -1.35 -7.85
C TYR A 39 -3.84 -1.03 -8.89
N LEU A 40 -5.11 -1.03 -8.47
CA LEU A 40 -6.24 -0.66 -9.33
C LEU A 40 -6.16 0.80 -9.79
N LEU A 41 -5.86 1.72 -8.87
CA LEU A 41 -5.72 3.16 -9.18
C LEU A 41 -4.60 3.41 -10.20
N LEU A 42 -3.45 2.73 -10.02
CA LEU A 42 -2.31 2.84 -10.92
C LEU A 42 -2.60 2.22 -12.28
N TYR A 43 -3.27 1.06 -12.33
CA TYR A 43 -3.69 0.44 -13.58
C TYR A 43 -4.62 1.35 -14.38
N GLU A 44 -5.66 1.89 -13.77
CA GLU A 44 -6.61 2.78 -14.45
C GLU A 44 -5.96 4.11 -14.88
N ALA A 45 -5.06 4.66 -14.08
CA ALA A 45 -4.28 5.84 -14.48
C ALA A 45 -3.32 5.54 -15.63
N ALA A 46 -2.63 4.39 -15.60
CA ALA A 46 -1.70 3.96 -16.64
C ALA A 46 -2.41 3.65 -17.96
N LYS A 47 -3.64 3.08 -17.93
CA LYS A 47 -4.49 2.93 -19.12
C LYS A 47 -4.77 4.26 -19.81
N ARG A 48 -5.10 5.30 -19.03
CA ARG A 48 -5.34 6.66 -19.56
C ARG A 48 -4.08 7.32 -20.13
N MET A 49 -2.92 6.75 -19.83
CA MET A 49 -1.61 7.20 -20.29
C MET A 49 -0.99 6.22 -21.29
N ASP A 50 -1.77 5.28 -21.84
CA ASP A 50 -1.36 4.29 -22.84
C ASP A 50 -0.16 3.41 -22.43
N MET A 51 -0.07 3.08 -21.14
CA MET A 51 0.97 2.21 -20.59
C MET A 51 0.52 1.23 -19.49
N PRO A 52 -0.66 0.58 -19.61
CA PRO A 52 -1.16 -0.34 -18.58
C PRO A 52 -0.21 -1.51 -18.25
N GLN A 53 0.59 -1.94 -19.22
CA GLN A 53 1.63 -2.97 -19.10
C GLN A 53 2.82 -2.59 -18.22
N ARG A 54 2.92 -1.31 -17.84
CA ARG A 54 3.99 -0.75 -17.00
C ARG A 54 3.57 -0.63 -15.53
N VAL A 55 2.58 -1.40 -15.10
CA VAL A 55 2.17 -1.53 -13.69
C VAL A 55 2.57 -2.91 -13.17
N TYR A 56 3.53 -2.94 -12.25
CA TYR A 56 4.12 -4.16 -11.70
C TYR A 56 3.84 -4.31 -10.20
N GLY A 57 3.07 -5.32 -9.82
CA GLY A 57 2.70 -5.61 -8.43
C GLY A 57 3.36 -6.89 -7.96
N ILE A 58 4.04 -6.84 -6.81
CA ILE A 58 4.77 -7.98 -6.26
C ILE A 58 4.18 -8.40 -4.91
N HIS A 59 3.61 -9.60 -4.85
CA HIS A 59 3.25 -10.24 -3.58
C HIS A 59 4.44 -11.06 -3.05
N TYR A 60 4.89 -10.72 -1.86
CA TYR A 60 6.00 -11.40 -1.18
C TYR A 60 5.47 -12.58 -0.35
N ALA A 61 5.84 -13.81 -0.70
CA ALA A 61 5.36 -15.04 -0.04
C ALA A 61 6.51 -15.95 0.42
N PRO A 62 6.42 -16.63 1.59
CA PRO A 62 7.43 -17.56 2.12
C PRO A 62 7.85 -18.65 1.14
N SER A 63 9.14 -18.74 0.82
CA SER A 63 9.70 -19.75 -0.12
C SER A 63 9.45 -21.20 0.33
N ASN A 64 9.34 -21.43 1.64
CA ASN A 64 9.15 -22.75 2.25
C ASN A 64 7.69 -23.08 2.62
N ARG A 65 6.71 -22.33 2.10
CA ARG A 65 5.28 -22.58 2.41
C ARG A 65 4.79 -23.86 1.75
N LYS A 66 4.05 -24.69 2.50
CA LYS A 66 3.40 -25.90 1.99
C LYS A 66 2.15 -25.61 1.14
N LYS A 67 1.55 -24.43 1.33
CA LYS A 67 0.32 -24.01 0.64
C LYS A 67 0.42 -22.53 0.27
N PRO A 68 -0.20 -22.09 -0.84
CA PRO A 68 -0.32 -20.68 -1.17
C PRO A 68 -1.03 -19.90 -0.05
N THR A 69 -0.64 -18.65 0.16
CA THR A 69 -1.36 -17.75 1.07
C THR A 69 -2.78 -17.47 0.55
N TRP A 70 -3.64 -16.92 1.41
CA TRP A 70 -4.96 -16.46 0.97
C TRP A 70 -4.85 -15.39 -0.13
N PHE A 71 -3.83 -14.54 -0.07
CA PHE A 71 -3.60 -13.49 -1.06
C PHE A 71 -3.25 -14.11 -2.42
N GLU A 72 -2.37 -15.12 -2.43
CA GLU A 72 -2.02 -15.85 -3.65
C GLU A 72 -3.18 -16.63 -4.26
N ARG A 73 -4.02 -17.23 -3.41
CA ARG A 73 -5.11 -18.09 -3.87
C ARG A 73 -6.30 -17.29 -4.37
N GLU A 74 -6.64 -16.19 -3.71
CA GLU A 74 -7.91 -15.48 -3.94
C GLU A 74 -7.69 -14.12 -4.61
N VAL A 75 -6.67 -13.35 -4.18
CA VAL A 75 -6.47 -11.98 -4.65
C VAL A 75 -5.63 -11.92 -5.93
N MET A 76 -4.55 -12.70 -6.02
CA MET A 76 -3.69 -12.68 -7.22
C MET A 76 -4.42 -13.09 -8.50
N PRO A 77 -5.25 -14.16 -8.53
CA PRO A 77 -6.05 -14.49 -9.71
C PRO A 77 -7.04 -13.39 -10.04
N TRP A 78 -7.72 -12.84 -9.03
CA TRP A 78 -8.65 -11.72 -9.20
C TRP A 78 -7.97 -10.47 -9.80
N LEU A 79 -6.76 -10.13 -9.35
CA LEU A 79 -5.98 -9.02 -9.92
C LEU A 79 -5.61 -9.26 -11.39
N ARG A 80 -5.25 -10.49 -11.76
CA ARG A 80 -4.94 -10.85 -13.16
C ARG A 80 -6.15 -10.73 -14.06
N GLU A 81 -7.32 -11.11 -13.57
CA GLU A 81 -8.58 -10.95 -14.30
C GLU A 81 -8.95 -9.46 -14.42
N ARG A 82 -8.82 -8.69 -13.33
CA ARG A 82 -9.24 -7.29 -13.28
C ARG A 82 -8.31 -6.35 -14.04
N CYS A 83 -7.02 -6.67 -14.07
CA CYS A 83 -5.97 -5.86 -14.68
C CYS A 83 -5.11 -6.71 -15.64
N PRO A 84 -5.67 -7.20 -16.75
CA PRO A 84 -5.06 -8.24 -17.59
C PRO A 84 -3.75 -7.83 -18.28
N GLU A 85 -3.54 -6.52 -18.48
CA GLU A 85 -2.32 -6.01 -19.12
C GLU A 85 -1.21 -5.74 -18.09
N ALA A 86 -1.56 -5.56 -16.82
CA ALA A 86 -0.61 -5.31 -15.76
C ALA A 86 0.06 -6.62 -15.30
N ARG A 87 1.13 -6.50 -14.51
CA ARG A 87 1.96 -7.64 -14.10
C ARG A 87 1.82 -7.89 -12.60
N PRO A 88 0.92 -8.75 -12.13
CA PRO A 88 0.90 -9.17 -10.73
C PRO A 88 1.67 -10.49 -10.56
N GLU A 89 2.75 -10.45 -9.77
CA GLU A 89 3.65 -11.59 -9.53
C GLU A 89 3.74 -11.97 -8.06
N VAL A 90 4.14 -13.22 -7.82
CA VAL A 90 4.48 -13.71 -6.49
C VAL A 90 5.98 -13.94 -6.46
N GLN A 91 6.66 -13.32 -5.50
CA GLN A 91 8.10 -13.45 -5.29
C GLN A 91 8.36 -14.05 -3.91
N SER A 92 9.44 -14.84 -3.82
CA SER A 92 9.85 -15.49 -2.57
C SER A 92 11.32 -15.19 -2.24
N PRO A 93 11.68 -13.92 -2.00
CA PRO A 93 13.04 -13.54 -1.65
C PRO A 93 13.47 -14.10 -0.28
N GLN A 94 14.77 -14.03 0.00
CA GLN A 94 15.29 -14.24 1.34
C GLN A 94 14.90 -13.03 2.23
N GLY A 95 14.57 -13.25 3.51
CA GLY A 95 14.28 -12.16 4.46
C GLY A 95 12.85 -11.62 4.48
N LEU A 96 11.86 -12.39 4.02
CA LEU A 96 10.45 -12.00 3.88
C LEU A 96 9.75 -11.38 5.11
N TYR A 97 10.23 -11.68 6.32
CA TYR A 97 9.67 -11.15 7.56
C TYR A 97 10.18 -9.75 7.91
N ASN A 98 11.06 -9.17 7.08
CA ASN A 98 11.61 -7.86 7.29
C ASN A 98 11.08 -6.88 6.23
N ASP A 99 10.26 -5.92 6.67
CA ASP A 99 9.67 -4.91 5.80
C ASP A 99 10.72 -4.12 5.01
N HIS A 100 11.88 -3.84 5.62
CA HIS A 100 12.96 -3.09 4.95
C HIS A 100 13.54 -3.85 3.75
N TYR A 101 13.62 -5.18 3.82
CA TYR A 101 14.08 -5.98 2.68
C TYR A 101 13.10 -5.91 1.52
N ARG A 102 11.79 -5.92 1.79
CA ARG A 102 10.76 -5.79 0.74
C ARG A 102 10.84 -4.42 0.04
N TRP A 103 10.99 -3.35 0.82
CA TRP A 103 11.16 -2.00 0.26
C TRP A 103 12.48 -1.85 -0.51
N ALA A 104 13.57 -2.43 -0.02
CA ALA A 104 14.84 -2.45 -0.74
C ALA A 104 14.73 -3.21 -2.07
N ASP A 105 14.14 -4.40 -2.08
CA ASP A 105 13.91 -5.19 -3.31
C ASP A 105 13.01 -4.43 -4.30
N LEU A 106 11.92 -3.80 -3.86
CA LEU A 106 11.09 -2.94 -4.70
C LEU A 106 11.89 -1.80 -5.33
N ALA A 107 12.72 -1.11 -4.53
CA ALA A 107 13.55 0.00 -5.01
C ALA A 107 14.61 -0.47 -6.02
N THR A 108 15.27 -1.60 -5.75
CA THR A 108 16.24 -2.21 -6.66
C THR A 108 15.58 -2.62 -7.98
N ARG A 109 14.41 -3.27 -7.93
CA ARG A 109 13.64 -3.63 -9.13
C ARG A 109 13.12 -2.41 -9.88
N ALA A 110 12.78 -1.33 -9.17
CA ALA A 110 12.35 -0.07 -9.79
C ALA A 110 13.43 0.53 -10.69
N LEU A 111 14.71 0.32 -10.38
CA LEU A 111 15.78 0.83 -11.24
C LEU A 111 15.87 0.10 -12.58
N ASN A 112 15.18 -1.04 -12.76
CA ASN A 112 15.28 -1.94 -13.93
C ASN A 112 16.73 -2.16 -14.41
N SER A 113 17.69 -1.97 -13.49
CA SER A 113 19.11 -1.90 -13.78
C SER A 113 19.82 -3.15 -13.28
N PHE A 114 19.08 -4.23 -13.02
CA PHE A 114 19.64 -5.47 -12.53
C PHE A 114 18.86 -6.66 -13.08
N ASP A 115 19.57 -7.63 -13.66
CA ASP A 115 19.05 -8.98 -13.91
C ASP A 115 19.26 -9.85 -12.67
N GLN A 116 18.24 -10.63 -12.30
CA GLN A 116 18.40 -11.67 -11.28
C GLN A 116 18.95 -12.94 -11.92
N LEU A 117 20.16 -13.33 -11.53
CA LEU A 117 20.83 -14.53 -11.99
C LEU A 117 20.24 -15.78 -11.34
N PRO A 118 20.45 -16.99 -11.93
CA PRO A 118 19.88 -18.25 -11.40
C PRO A 118 20.30 -18.60 -9.97
N ASP A 119 21.40 -18.04 -9.48
CA ASP A 119 21.90 -18.20 -8.10
C ASP A 119 21.29 -17.19 -7.11
N GLY A 120 20.40 -16.31 -7.59
CA GLY A 120 19.76 -15.26 -6.82
C GLY A 120 20.57 -13.97 -6.70
N SER A 121 21.79 -13.91 -7.26
CA SER A 121 22.58 -12.67 -7.32
C SER A 121 22.02 -11.69 -8.37
N LEU A 122 22.38 -10.41 -8.23
CA LEU A 122 21.95 -9.33 -9.12
C LEU A 122 23.11 -8.92 -10.03
N LYS A 123 22.86 -8.77 -11.33
CA LYS A 123 23.82 -8.29 -12.33
C LYS A 123 23.37 -6.95 -12.87
N ASP A 124 24.20 -5.92 -12.73
CA ASP A 124 23.95 -4.57 -13.24
C ASP A 124 23.66 -4.57 -14.75
N LEU A 125 22.61 -3.85 -15.14
CA LEU A 125 22.22 -3.53 -16.51
C LEU A 125 22.41 -2.03 -16.76
N PRO A 126 22.73 -1.62 -18.00
CA PRO A 126 22.70 -0.22 -18.38
C PRO A 126 21.34 0.42 -18.08
N LEU A 127 21.34 1.60 -17.47
CA LEU A 127 20.12 2.39 -17.21
C LEU A 127 19.69 3.09 -18.50
N GLU A 128 18.73 2.53 -19.22
CA GLU A 128 18.10 3.22 -20.35
C GLU A 128 16.95 4.13 -19.87
N PRO A 129 16.89 5.40 -20.30
CA PRO A 129 15.81 6.31 -19.92
C PRO A 129 14.43 5.75 -20.28
N GLY A 130 13.54 5.68 -19.29
CA GLY A 130 12.17 5.18 -19.48
C GLY A 130 11.96 3.71 -19.15
N GLU A 131 13.01 2.95 -18.85
CA GLU A 131 12.88 1.52 -18.48
C GLU A 131 12.58 1.29 -16.99
N ASN A 132 12.82 2.30 -16.15
CA ASN A 132 12.67 2.25 -14.68
C ASN A 132 11.19 2.29 -14.23
N TYR A 133 10.91 2.19 -12.93
CA TYR A 133 9.58 2.32 -12.37
C TYR A 133 9.61 3.33 -11.21
N TRP A 134 8.50 4.05 -11.02
CA TRP A 134 8.25 4.74 -9.77
C TRP A 134 7.77 3.74 -8.72
N VAL A 135 8.40 3.74 -7.55
CA VAL A 135 7.92 2.95 -6.42
C VAL A 135 6.66 3.63 -5.89
N ALA A 136 5.54 2.91 -5.89
CA ALA A 136 4.28 3.40 -5.35
C ALA A 136 4.07 2.89 -3.92
N GLY A 137 3.82 3.84 -3.01
CA GLY A 137 3.53 3.59 -1.60
C GLY A 137 2.03 3.45 -1.34
N THR A 138 1.69 2.65 -0.33
CA THR A 138 0.31 2.38 0.09
C THR A 138 -0.11 3.18 1.32
N LEU A 139 0.79 4.02 1.83
CA LEU A 139 0.62 4.80 3.05
C LEU A 139 -0.65 5.65 2.98
N ASN A 140 -1.60 5.36 3.87
CA ASN A 140 -2.90 6.04 3.94
C ASN A 140 -2.94 7.12 5.04
N ALA A 141 -4.06 7.86 5.12
CA ALA A 141 -4.22 8.95 6.11
C ALA A 141 -4.26 8.43 7.56
N THR A 142 -4.88 7.28 7.79
CA THR A 142 -4.95 6.64 9.11
C THR A 142 -3.57 6.24 9.60
N GLU A 143 -2.83 5.49 8.78
CA GLU A 143 -1.45 5.09 9.08
C GLU A 143 -0.54 6.29 9.28
N PHE A 144 -0.72 7.35 8.47
CA PHE A 144 0.05 8.58 8.66
C PHE A 144 -0.19 9.20 10.03
N ALA A 145 -1.46 9.41 10.39
CA ALA A 145 -1.86 10.06 11.63
C ALA A 145 -1.47 9.26 12.89
N LEU A 146 -1.32 7.93 12.76
CA LEU A 146 -0.86 7.04 13.83
C LEU A 146 0.66 6.81 13.82
N GLY A 147 1.36 7.19 12.75
CA GLY A 147 2.78 6.88 12.56
C GLY A 147 3.07 5.37 12.39
N THR A 148 2.06 4.57 12.03
CA THR A 148 2.15 3.10 11.88
C THR A 148 2.65 2.71 10.49
N TYR A 149 3.83 3.22 10.14
CA TYR A 149 4.52 2.94 8.87
C TYR A 149 6.03 2.93 9.07
N SER A 150 6.78 2.32 8.14
CA SER A 150 8.23 2.39 8.10
C SER A 150 8.69 3.65 7.35
N ASN A 151 9.81 4.26 7.76
CA ASN A 151 10.35 5.43 7.05
C ASN A 151 10.68 5.12 5.58
N PHE A 152 10.97 3.85 5.27
CA PHE A 152 11.19 3.39 3.91
C PHE A 152 9.89 3.45 3.08
N ALA A 153 8.77 2.98 3.64
CA ALA A 153 7.45 3.14 3.00
C ALA A 153 7.10 4.61 2.74
N ALA A 154 7.52 5.52 3.63
CA ALA A 154 7.32 6.95 3.48
C ALA A 154 8.23 7.62 2.41
N ALA A 155 9.23 6.90 1.90
CA ALA A 155 10.16 7.41 0.87
C ALA A 155 9.76 7.01 -0.57
N ALA A 156 8.57 6.42 -0.77
CA ALA A 156 8.09 6.05 -2.10
C ALA A 156 7.93 7.25 -3.05
N SER A 157 8.15 7.03 -4.35
CA SER A 157 8.07 8.06 -5.39
C SER A 157 6.67 8.68 -5.51
N ILE A 158 5.63 7.90 -5.25
CA ILE A 158 4.24 8.35 -5.27
C ILE A 158 3.41 7.68 -4.17
N MET A 159 2.47 8.41 -3.57
CA MET A 159 1.52 7.89 -2.57
C MET A 159 0.08 8.28 -2.92
N PRO A 160 -0.65 7.43 -3.65
CA PRO A 160 -2.02 7.73 -4.07
C PRO A 160 -2.99 7.89 -2.89
N LEU A 161 -2.78 7.14 -1.81
CA LEU A 161 -3.72 7.05 -0.68
C LEU A 161 -3.38 7.96 0.50
N ARG A 162 -2.33 8.79 0.41
CA ARG A 162 -1.80 9.60 1.53
C ARG A 162 -2.82 10.48 2.26
N LYS A 163 -3.92 10.83 1.58
CA LYS A 163 -5.01 11.67 2.11
C LYS A 163 -6.36 10.93 2.16
N VAL A 164 -6.34 9.61 2.09
CA VAL A 164 -7.52 8.75 2.09
C VAL A 164 -7.52 7.92 3.36
N TRP A 165 -8.64 7.93 4.08
CA TRP A 165 -8.81 7.19 5.33
C TRP A 165 -9.01 5.70 5.07
N LYS A 166 -8.62 4.84 6.02
CA LYS A 166 -8.69 3.39 5.87
C LYS A 166 -10.12 2.89 5.66
N SER A 167 -11.10 3.46 6.36
CA SER A 167 -12.54 3.25 6.17
C SER A 167 -12.98 3.56 4.73
N ASP A 168 -12.53 4.68 4.16
CA ASP A 168 -12.81 5.03 2.76
C ASP A 168 -12.14 4.06 1.76
N ILE A 169 -10.94 3.58 2.08
CA ILE A 169 -10.23 2.56 1.27
C ILE A 169 -11.02 1.25 1.27
N MET A 170 -11.49 0.82 2.43
CA MET A 170 -12.29 -0.39 2.59
C MET A 170 -13.60 -0.30 1.78
N ALA A 171 -14.31 0.82 1.89
CA ALA A 171 -15.53 1.06 1.11
C ALA A 171 -15.27 1.08 -0.41
N MET A 172 -14.16 1.68 -0.86
CA MET A 172 -13.79 1.64 -2.28
C MET A 172 -13.42 0.23 -2.75
N CYS A 173 -12.71 -0.55 -1.94
CA CYS A 173 -12.38 -1.94 -2.25
C CYS A 173 -13.64 -2.80 -2.41
N GLU A 174 -14.58 -2.67 -1.47
CA GLU A 174 -15.88 -3.34 -1.54
C GLU A 174 -16.64 -2.94 -2.82
N ALA A 175 -16.74 -1.65 -3.11
CA ALA A 175 -17.41 -1.14 -4.30
C ALA A 175 -16.75 -1.59 -5.63
N LYS A 176 -15.45 -1.88 -5.63
CA LYS A 176 -14.72 -2.40 -6.80
C LYS A 176 -14.70 -3.93 -6.87
N GLY A 177 -15.39 -4.61 -5.97
CA GLY A 177 -15.52 -6.07 -5.96
C GLY A 177 -14.25 -6.79 -5.53
N VAL A 178 -13.40 -6.16 -4.71
CA VAL A 178 -12.22 -6.81 -4.12
C VAL A 178 -12.69 -8.03 -3.30
N PRO A 179 -11.99 -9.19 -3.37
CA PRO A 179 -12.41 -10.41 -2.68
C PRO A 179 -12.68 -10.19 -1.19
N GLN A 180 -13.79 -10.72 -0.68
CA GLN A 180 -14.24 -10.52 0.70
C GLN A 180 -13.17 -10.93 1.72
N ILE A 181 -12.43 -12.00 1.46
CA ILE A 181 -11.31 -12.43 2.31
C ILE A 181 -10.25 -11.34 2.51
N ALA A 182 -10.01 -10.47 1.52
CA ALA A 182 -9.08 -9.36 1.67
C ALA A 182 -9.65 -8.28 2.59
N LEU A 183 -10.96 -8.00 2.49
CA LEU A 183 -11.67 -7.08 3.36
C LEU A 183 -11.69 -7.61 4.81
N ASP A 184 -11.93 -8.90 4.99
CA ASP A 184 -11.93 -9.55 6.30
C ASP A 184 -10.54 -9.51 6.93
N ASN A 185 -9.50 -9.86 6.16
CA ASN A 185 -8.11 -9.81 6.64
C ASN A 185 -7.64 -8.39 6.97
N ALA A 186 -8.21 -7.35 6.35
CA ALA A 186 -7.89 -5.97 6.70
C ALA A 186 -8.37 -5.56 8.10
N ARG A 187 -9.28 -6.33 8.71
CA ARG A 187 -9.77 -6.15 10.08
C ARG A 187 -9.06 -7.05 11.11
N LEU A 188 -8.06 -7.80 10.68
CA LEU A 188 -7.23 -8.63 11.56
C LEU A 188 -5.95 -7.87 12.00
N PRO A 189 -5.37 -8.25 13.15
CA PRO A 189 -4.07 -7.73 13.57
C PRO A 189 -3.01 -7.96 12.48
N ASP A 190 -2.12 -6.98 12.29
CA ASP A 190 -0.99 -7.09 11.38
C ASP A 190 0.29 -6.65 12.09
N CYS A 191 1.10 -7.65 12.42
CA CYS A 191 2.36 -7.48 13.15
C CYS A 191 3.39 -6.67 12.34
N ILE A 192 3.31 -6.66 11.01
CA ILE A 192 4.28 -5.99 10.15
C ILE A 192 4.05 -4.48 10.17
N CYS A 193 2.80 -4.03 10.07
CA CYS A 193 2.47 -2.61 10.18
C CYS A 193 2.26 -2.13 11.63
N GLY A 194 2.35 -3.04 12.61
CA GLY A 194 2.17 -2.73 14.04
C GLY A 194 0.70 -2.53 14.46
N ARG A 195 -0.26 -3.05 13.69
CA ARG A 195 -1.69 -2.90 13.97
C ARG A 195 -2.14 -3.94 14.99
N MET A 196 -2.54 -3.44 16.16
CA MET A 196 -3.05 -4.26 17.27
C MET A 196 -4.51 -4.67 17.03
N GLU A 197 -4.94 -5.73 17.70
CA GLU A 197 -6.28 -6.33 17.55
C GLU A 197 -7.42 -5.33 17.75
N LEU A 198 -7.39 -4.55 18.84
CA LEU A 198 -8.39 -3.53 19.13
C LEU A 198 -8.51 -2.52 17.98
N ALA A 199 -7.38 -2.10 17.40
CA ALA A 199 -7.36 -1.12 16.33
C ALA A 199 -7.82 -1.70 15.00
N ALA A 200 -7.44 -2.95 14.70
CA ALA A 200 -7.84 -3.63 13.48
C ALA A 200 -9.35 -3.85 13.41
N ALA A 201 -9.97 -4.25 14.53
CA ALA A 201 -11.40 -4.52 14.62
C ALA A 201 -12.28 -3.25 14.59
N ASN A 202 -11.71 -2.08 14.89
CA ASN A 202 -12.46 -0.83 15.08
C ASN A 202 -11.93 0.33 14.22
N ILE A 203 -11.46 0.01 13.02
CA ILE A 203 -10.76 0.97 12.16
C ILE A 203 -11.65 2.14 11.74
N GLU A 204 -12.94 1.89 11.51
CA GLU A 204 -13.93 2.92 11.18
C GLU A 204 -14.11 3.91 12.35
N MET A 205 -14.09 3.44 13.58
CA MET A 205 -14.17 4.30 14.78
C MET A 205 -12.86 5.06 15.02
N ILE A 206 -11.70 4.45 14.77
CA ILE A 206 -10.40 5.15 14.81
C ILE A 206 -10.38 6.30 13.82
N ASP A 207 -10.75 6.05 12.56
CA ASP A 207 -10.83 7.09 11.55
C ASP A 207 -11.77 8.19 12.00
N GLY A 208 -12.91 7.84 12.60
CA GLY A 208 -13.85 8.84 13.06
C GLY A 208 -13.37 9.68 14.23
N ILE A 209 -12.62 9.09 15.16
CA ILE A 209 -11.92 9.84 16.22
C ILE A 209 -10.90 10.80 15.62
N LEU A 210 -10.07 10.32 14.68
CA LEU A 210 -9.04 11.13 14.02
C LEU A 210 -9.62 12.28 13.17
N ARG A 211 -10.85 12.11 12.67
CA ARG A 211 -11.60 13.08 11.87
C ARG A 211 -12.50 13.99 12.69
N TYR A 212 -12.64 13.76 13.99
CA TYR A 212 -13.59 14.44 14.87
C TYR A 212 -15.06 14.28 14.41
N ASP A 213 -15.42 13.12 13.85
CA ASP A 213 -16.78 12.83 13.37
C ASP A 213 -17.46 11.64 14.08
N VAL A 214 -16.83 11.12 15.14
CA VAL A 214 -17.41 10.06 15.96
C VAL A 214 -18.50 10.59 16.91
N VAL A 215 -19.62 9.89 16.97
CA VAL A 215 -20.67 10.12 17.96
C VAL A 215 -20.40 9.23 19.17
N VAL A 216 -20.13 9.86 20.32
CA VAL A 216 -19.92 9.15 21.58
C VAL A 216 -21.24 9.02 22.32
N THR A 217 -21.57 7.78 22.68
CA THR A 217 -22.80 7.38 23.37
C THR A 217 -22.43 6.59 24.63
N PRO A 218 -23.33 6.43 25.61
CA PRO A 218 -23.07 5.59 26.77
C PRO A 218 -22.61 4.17 26.40
N ASP A 219 -23.15 3.60 25.32
CA ASP A 219 -22.88 2.22 24.88
C ASP A 219 -21.49 2.04 24.27
N ASN A 220 -20.89 3.09 23.70
CA ASN A 220 -19.55 3.02 23.08
C ASN A 220 -18.48 3.83 23.82
N TYR A 221 -18.82 4.43 24.97
CA TYR A 221 -17.94 5.32 25.72
C TYR A 221 -16.64 4.63 26.17
N GLU A 222 -16.73 3.39 26.64
CA GLU A 222 -15.54 2.63 27.06
C GLU A 222 -14.61 2.35 25.88
N LEU A 223 -15.16 1.84 24.77
CA LEU A 223 -14.41 1.58 23.55
C LEU A 223 -13.77 2.86 23.00
N PHE A 224 -14.52 3.97 22.98
CA PHE A 224 -13.99 5.29 22.59
C PHE A 224 -12.76 5.65 23.41
N ASN A 225 -12.80 5.52 24.74
CA ASN A 225 -11.67 5.85 25.61
C ASN A 225 -10.47 4.94 25.35
N GLN A 226 -10.70 3.64 25.13
CA GLN A 226 -9.62 2.69 24.81
C GLN A 226 -8.95 3.05 23.47
N LEU A 227 -9.73 3.35 22.44
CA LEU A 227 -9.21 3.76 21.13
C LEU A 227 -8.54 5.14 21.17
N PHE A 228 -9.08 6.08 21.93
CA PHE A 228 -8.48 7.41 22.13
C PHE A 228 -7.11 7.30 22.84
N ALA A 229 -7.03 6.45 23.87
CA ALA A 229 -5.77 6.15 24.54
C ALA A 229 -4.76 5.47 23.60
N TYR A 230 -5.20 4.50 22.80
CA TYR A 230 -4.38 3.86 21.76
C TYR A 230 -3.81 4.88 20.78
N ILE A 231 -4.64 5.79 20.24
CA ILE A 231 -4.20 6.88 19.35
C ILE A 231 -3.14 7.74 20.05
N GLY A 232 -3.36 8.09 21.32
CA GLY A 232 -2.41 8.85 22.14
C GLY A 232 -1.07 8.15 22.27
N THR A 233 -1.05 6.84 22.51
CA THR A 233 0.18 6.02 22.56
C THR A 233 0.88 6.01 21.21
N CYS A 234 0.18 5.71 20.11
CA CYS A 234 0.78 5.70 18.78
C CYS A 234 1.43 7.04 18.41
N LYS A 235 0.75 8.16 18.68
CA LYS A 235 1.31 9.49 18.42
C LYS A 235 2.54 9.81 19.27
N ARG A 236 2.56 9.37 20.53
CA ARG A 236 3.72 9.55 21.41
C ARG A 236 4.93 8.75 20.92
N ASP A 237 4.70 7.51 20.53
CA ASP A 237 5.77 6.57 20.19
C ASP A 237 6.29 6.77 18.76
N ASN A 238 5.42 7.16 17.82
CA ASN A 238 5.77 7.28 16.40
C ASN A 238 5.81 8.72 15.88
N GLY A 239 5.46 9.73 16.68
CA GLY A 239 5.38 11.13 16.24
C GLY A 239 6.69 11.70 15.68
N PHE A 240 7.83 11.06 15.97
CA PHE A 240 9.11 11.41 15.38
C PHE A 240 9.15 11.20 13.84
N LYS A 241 8.34 10.27 13.30
CA LYS A 241 8.32 9.94 11.86
C LYS A 241 7.65 10.99 10.98
N GLU A 242 6.91 11.93 11.56
CA GLU A 242 6.31 13.05 10.83
C GLU A 242 7.32 14.17 10.55
N ARG A 243 8.45 14.17 11.26
CA ARG A 243 9.46 15.22 11.18
C ARG A 243 10.56 14.78 10.23
N ILE A 244 11.00 15.70 9.37
CA ILE A 244 12.29 15.54 8.70
C ILE A 244 13.35 15.61 9.81
N PRO A 245 14.30 14.66 9.90
CA PRO A 245 15.36 14.74 10.89
C PRO A 245 16.17 16.01 10.61
N TYR A 246 15.97 17.04 11.43
CA TYR A 246 16.88 18.16 11.48
C TYR A 246 18.17 17.64 12.10
N LEU A 247 19.25 17.63 11.31
CA LEU A 247 20.60 17.65 11.87
C LEU A 247 20.70 19.01 12.59
N LEU A 248 20.58 18.98 13.92
CA LEU A 248 20.97 20.10 14.77
C LEU A 248 22.49 20.18 14.84
#